data_AF-A0A519ZJV3-F1
#
_entry.id   AF-A0A519ZJV3-F1
#
_cell.length_a   1.000
_cell.length_b   1.000
_cell.length_c   1.000
_cell.angle_alpha   90.00
_cell.angle_beta   90.00
_cell.angle_gamma   90.00
#
_symmetry.space_group_name_H-M   'P 1'
#
loop_
_entity.id
_entity.type
_entity.pdbx_description
1 polymer ?
#
loop_
_entity_poly.entity_id
_entity_poly.type
_entity_poly.pdbx_seq_one_letter_code
_entity_poly.pdbx_strand_id
1 'polypeptide(L)'
;MNILDQIVLRKKVEVAHAKQQVPVAELEKASHFRRDTYSFKDFLQAQDRTGIIAEFKRKSPSKGLINGVSSVAEVTSGYAAAGASALSVLTDADFFGGAPQDLLQARAANDIPLLRKDFMIDEYQLLEAKAWGADIVLLIAAILSPTEIKHLAAVAKSLGLNV
;
A
#
# COMPACT_ATOMS: atom_id res chain seq x y z
N MET A 1 -17.01 19.67 -4.64
CA MET A 1 -16.02 18.87 -3.89
C MET A 1 -16.57 17.46 -3.76
N ASN A 2 -16.00 16.50 -4.48
CA ASN A 2 -16.43 15.10 -4.46
C ASN A 2 -15.76 14.34 -3.28
N ILE A 3 -16.03 13.03 -3.15
CA ILE A 3 -15.43 12.22 -2.08
C ILE A 3 -13.90 12.11 -2.21
N LEU A 4 -13.38 12.10 -3.43
CA LEU A 4 -11.96 11.99 -3.71
C LEU A 4 -11.21 13.26 -3.29
N ASP A 5 -11.80 14.44 -3.53
CA ASP A 5 -11.28 15.73 -3.07
C ASP A 5 -11.16 15.76 -1.53
N GLN A 6 -12.19 15.24 -0.83
CA GLN A 6 -12.20 15.17 0.64
C GLN A 6 -11.08 14.24 1.16
N ILE A 7 -10.92 13.08 0.54
CA ILE A 7 -9.85 12.13 0.88
C ILE A 7 -8.48 12.79 0.69
N VAL A 8 -8.25 13.48 -0.43
CA VAL A 8 -6.96 14.13 -0.72
C VAL A 8 -6.68 15.27 0.27
N LEU A 9 -7.67 16.10 0.59
CA LEU A 9 -7.52 17.17 1.58
C LEU A 9 -7.14 16.60 2.96
N ARG A 10 -7.80 15.51 3.36
CA ARG A 10 -7.47 14.83 4.60
C ARG A 10 -6.06 14.24 4.57
N LYS A 11 -5.69 13.59 3.46
CA LYS A 11 -4.37 12.97 3.28
C LYS A 11 -3.23 13.98 3.40
N LYS A 12 -3.41 15.22 2.91
CA LYS A 12 -2.42 16.29 3.09
C LYS A 12 -2.12 16.59 4.56
N VAL A 13 -3.16 16.62 5.39
CA VAL A 13 -3.03 16.82 6.84
C VAL A 13 -2.34 15.62 7.49
N GLU A 14 -2.73 14.41 7.13
CA GLU A 14 -2.14 13.17 7.64
C GLU A 14 -0.64 13.07 7.32
N VAL A 15 -0.26 13.33 6.07
CA VAL A 15 1.15 13.30 5.64
C VAL A 15 1.98 14.36 6.35
N ALA A 16 1.45 15.59 6.49
CA ALA A 16 2.14 16.65 7.21
C ALA A 16 2.39 16.28 8.69
N HIS A 17 1.39 15.68 9.33
CA HIS A 17 1.53 15.20 10.70
C HIS A 17 2.51 14.02 10.80
N ALA A 18 2.42 13.04 9.90
CA ALA A 18 3.30 11.87 9.90
C ALA A 18 4.77 12.27 9.74
N LYS A 19 5.08 13.22 8.84
CA LYS A 19 6.43 13.79 8.67
C LYS A 19 7.01 14.42 9.94
N GLN A 20 6.15 15.00 10.80
CA GLN A 20 6.57 15.60 12.07
C GLN A 20 6.83 14.54 13.15
N GLN A 21 6.08 13.43 13.12
CA GLN A 21 6.19 12.36 14.10
C GLN A 21 7.34 11.39 13.79
N VAL A 22 7.54 11.05 12.51
CA VAL A 22 8.53 10.07 12.09
C VAL A 22 9.40 10.68 10.98
N PRO A 23 10.64 11.11 11.30
CA PRO A 23 11.57 11.60 10.30
C PRO A 23 11.96 10.51 9.30
N VAL A 24 12.35 10.91 8.08
CA VAL A 24 12.82 9.97 7.04
C VAL A 24 13.96 9.08 7.54
N ALA A 25 14.90 9.63 8.31
CA ALA A 25 16.01 8.87 8.88
C ALA A 25 15.56 7.72 9.81
N GLU A 26 14.37 7.80 10.42
CA GLU A 26 13.81 6.70 11.20
C GLU A 26 13.14 5.65 10.29
N LEU A 27 12.48 6.07 9.21
CA LEU A 27 11.93 5.15 8.19
C LEU A 27 13.03 4.29 7.57
N GLU A 28 14.19 4.90 7.28
CA GLU A 28 15.34 4.22 6.70
C GLU A 28 15.97 3.14 7.61
N LYS A 29 15.70 3.19 8.92
CA LYS A 29 16.13 2.18 9.90
C LYS A 29 15.17 1.00 9.99
N ALA A 30 13.98 1.09 9.40
CA ALA A 30 13.01 -0.01 9.45
C ALA A 30 13.60 -1.26 8.78
N SER A 31 13.32 -2.43 9.35
CA SER A 31 13.88 -3.71 8.89
C SER A 31 13.57 -4.02 7.43
N HIS A 32 12.41 -3.59 6.93
CA HIS A 32 12.01 -3.81 5.54
C HIS A 32 12.56 -2.77 4.57
N PHE A 33 13.10 -1.64 5.05
CA PHE A 33 13.49 -0.54 4.18
C PHE A 33 14.58 -0.94 3.17
N ARG A 34 15.50 -1.81 3.59
CA ARG A 34 16.59 -2.33 2.75
C ARG A 34 16.26 -3.66 2.06
N ARG A 35 15.04 -4.18 2.22
CA ARG A 35 14.63 -5.43 1.59
C ARG A 35 14.50 -5.23 0.08
N ASP A 36 14.94 -6.20 -0.69
CA ASP A 36 14.62 -6.28 -2.11
C ASP A 36 13.13 -6.57 -2.30
N THR A 37 12.46 -5.72 -3.07
CA THR A 37 11.05 -5.91 -3.40
C THR A 37 10.87 -7.11 -4.31
N TYR A 38 9.74 -7.80 -4.16
CA TYR A 38 9.34 -8.79 -5.15
C TYR A 38 9.05 -8.12 -6.49
N SER A 39 9.42 -8.80 -7.57
CA SER A 39 9.04 -8.39 -8.93
C SER A 39 7.56 -8.65 -9.14
N PHE A 40 6.74 -7.59 -9.15
CA PHE A 40 5.30 -7.74 -9.32
C PHE A 40 4.96 -8.35 -10.69
N LYS A 41 5.68 -7.94 -11.73
CA LYS A 41 5.51 -8.46 -13.10
C LYS A 41 5.69 -9.97 -13.15
N ASP A 42 6.74 -10.51 -12.51
CA ASP A 42 7.03 -11.94 -12.58
C ASP A 42 5.94 -12.76 -11.88
N PHE A 43 5.47 -12.30 -10.72
CA PHE A 43 4.35 -12.94 -10.00
C PHE A 43 3.02 -12.85 -10.75
N LEU A 44 2.79 -11.77 -11.51
CA LEU A 44 1.59 -11.61 -12.33
C LEU A 44 1.60 -12.53 -13.56
N GLN A 45 2.79 -12.81 -14.11
CA GLN A 45 2.97 -13.63 -15.32
C GLN A 45 3.26 -15.10 -15.04
N ALA A 46 3.45 -15.49 -13.78
CA ALA A 46 3.75 -16.86 -13.39
C ALA A 46 2.59 -17.81 -13.71
N GLN A 47 2.90 -18.97 -14.30
CA GLN A 47 1.90 -19.94 -14.77
C GLN A 47 1.16 -20.65 -13.63
N ASP A 48 1.77 -20.73 -12.45
CA ASP A 48 1.23 -21.34 -11.23
C ASP A 48 0.38 -20.36 -10.40
N ARG A 49 0.18 -19.13 -10.89
CA ARG A 49 -0.59 -18.09 -10.21
C ARG A 49 -1.78 -17.63 -11.05
N THR A 50 -2.74 -17.03 -10.37
CA THR A 50 -4.03 -16.64 -10.96
C THR A 50 -3.99 -15.33 -11.74
N GLY A 51 -2.94 -14.51 -11.58
CA GLY A 51 -2.92 -13.13 -12.06
C GLY A 51 -3.76 -12.16 -11.23
N ILE A 52 -4.38 -12.62 -10.12
CA ILE A 52 -5.27 -11.82 -9.29
C ILE A 52 -4.47 -11.08 -8.21
N ILE A 53 -4.78 -9.78 -8.04
CA ILE A 53 -4.41 -9.01 -6.84
C ILE A 53 -5.58 -9.08 -5.86
N ALA A 54 -5.41 -9.81 -4.76
CA ALA A 54 -6.47 -9.98 -3.76
C ALA A 54 -6.40 -8.89 -2.69
N GLU A 55 -7.52 -8.23 -2.40
CA GLU A 55 -7.55 -7.06 -1.51
C GLU A 55 -8.10 -7.40 -0.12
N PHE A 56 -7.31 -7.13 0.91
CA PHE A 56 -7.80 -7.04 2.28
C PHE A 56 -8.36 -5.64 2.55
N LYS A 57 -9.65 -5.56 2.90
CA LYS A 57 -10.36 -4.30 3.15
C LYS A 57 -11.34 -4.44 4.31
N ARG A 58 -11.19 -3.57 5.33
CA ARG A 58 -12.04 -3.56 6.53
C ARG A 58 -13.38 -2.87 6.29
N LYS A 59 -13.37 -1.65 5.73
CA LYS A 59 -14.59 -0.92 5.36
C LYS A 59 -14.43 -0.19 4.03
N SER A 60 -15.53 0.30 3.47
CA SER A 60 -15.51 1.29 2.40
C SER A 60 -16.60 2.34 2.58
N PRO A 61 -16.43 3.57 2.05
CA PRO A 61 -17.46 4.61 2.11
C PRO A 61 -18.81 4.17 1.52
N SER A 62 -18.78 3.28 0.52
CA SER A 62 -19.98 2.81 -0.20
C SER A 62 -20.69 1.63 0.46
N LYS A 63 -20.00 0.79 1.24
CA LYS A 63 -20.56 -0.45 1.81
C LYS A 63 -20.50 -0.53 3.33
N GLY A 64 -19.87 0.43 4.01
CA GLY A 64 -19.64 0.34 5.45
C GLY A 64 -18.65 -0.77 5.80
N LEU A 65 -18.89 -1.47 6.91
CA LEU A 65 -18.04 -2.56 7.40
C LEU A 65 -18.14 -3.79 6.47
N ILE A 66 -16.99 -4.28 6.02
CA ILE A 66 -16.83 -5.46 5.15
C ILE A 66 -16.19 -6.61 5.94
N ASN A 67 -15.11 -6.32 6.66
CA ASN A 67 -14.43 -7.28 7.53
C ASN A 67 -14.10 -6.63 8.88
N GLY A 68 -14.79 -7.08 9.92
CA GLY A 68 -14.58 -6.63 11.30
C GLY A 68 -14.08 -7.72 12.25
N VAL A 69 -13.81 -8.94 11.77
CA VAL A 69 -13.59 -10.11 12.64
C VAL A 69 -12.29 -10.83 12.30
N SER A 70 -12.08 -11.20 11.04
CA SER A 70 -10.89 -11.96 10.64
C SER A 70 -9.64 -11.09 10.66
N SER A 71 -8.52 -11.68 11.07
CA SER A 71 -7.24 -10.97 11.11
C SER A 71 -6.70 -10.73 9.70
N VAL A 72 -5.83 -9.72 9.56
CA VAL A 72 -5.17 -9.43 8.28
C VAL A 72 -4.33 -10.62 7.84
N ALA A 73 -3.55 -11.19 8.76
CA ALA A 73 -2.69 -12.34 8.50
C ALA A 73 -3.50 -13.54 7.98
N GLU A 74 -4.57 -13.92 8.67
CA GLU A 74 -5.44 -15.04 8.27
C GLU A 74 -5.98 -14.87 6.85
N VAL A 75 -6.58 -13.71 6.55
CA VAL A 75 -7.21 -13.48 5.25
C VAL A 75 -6.18 -13.41 4.13
N THR A 76 -5.07 -12.70 4.35
CA THR A 76 -4.03 -12.53 3.34
C THR A 76 -3.27 -13.82 3.06
N SER A 77 -2.97 -14.63 4.08
CA SER A 77 -2.40 -15.96 3.90
C SER A 77 -3.35 -16.91 3.17
N GLY A 78 -4.66 -16.81 3.43
CA GLY A 78 -5.67 -17.54 2.65
C GLY A 78 -5.65 -17.17 1.16
N TYR A 79 -5.54 -15.88 0.84
CA TYR A 79 -5.42 -15.41 -0.55
C TYR A 79 -4.12 -15.90 -1.21
N ALA A 80 -3.00 -15.83 -0.51
CA ALA A 80 -1.71 -16.30 -1.03
C ALA A 80 -1.74 -17.82 -1.29
N ALA A 81 -2.29 -18.61 -0.36
CA ALA A 81 -2.45 -20.07 -0.50
C ALA A 81 -3.39 -20.45 -1.64
N ALA A 82 -4.39 -19.60 -1.95
CA ALA A 82 -5.29 -19.78 -3.09
C ALA A 82 -4.67 -19.35 -4.45
N GLY A 83 -3.39 -18.95 -4.47
CA GLY A 83 -2.67 -18.63 -5.70
C GLY A 83 -2.81 -17.17 -6.18
N ALA A 84 -3.12 -16.23 -5.28
CA ALA A 84 -3.05 -14.81 -5.60
C ALA A 84 -1.64 -14.41 -6.06
N SER A 85 -1.56 -13.54 -7.08
CA SER A 85 -0.28 -13.02 -7.59
C SER A 85 0.27 -11.89 -6.72
N ALA A 86 -0.61 -11.12 -6.09
CA ALA A 86 -0.24 -10.07 -5.15
C ALA A 86 -1.36 -9.84 -4.14
N LEU A 87 -1.02 -9.16 -3.05
CA LEU A 87 -1.97 -8.72 -2.03
C LEU A 87 -2.10 -7.21 -2.09
N SER A 88 -3.31 -6.70 -1.89
CA SER A 88 -3.59 -5.27 -1.73
C SER A 88 -4.09 -5.04 -0.31
N VAL A 89 -3.45 -4.15 0.44
CA VAL A 89 -3.85 -3.87 1.82
C VAL A 89 -4.12 -2.38 1.96
N LEU A 90 -5.34 -2.05 2.37
CA LEU A 90 -5.74 -0.66 2.62
C LEU A 90 -5.03 -0.12 3.86
N THR A 91 -4.40 1.04 3.74
CA THR A 91 -3.76 1.74 4.88
C THR A 91 -4.44 3.06 5.25
N ASP A 92 -5.47 3.47 4.50
CA ASP A 92 -6.27 4.66 4.81
C ASP A 92 -7.24 4.40 5.98
N ALA A 93 -7.08 5.15 7.06
CA ALA A 93 -7.84 4.96 8.29
C ALA A 93 -9.25 5.54 8.24
N ASP A 94 -9.38 6.80 7.84
CA ASP A 94 -10.64 7.53 7.96
C ASP A 94 -11.74 6.93 7.08
N PHE A 95 -11.42 6.62 5.82
CA PHE A 95 -12.41 6.18 4.84
C PHE A 95 -12.47 4.66 4.70
N PHE A 96 -11.34 3.95 4.86
CA PHE A 96 -11.25 2.50 4.65
C PHE A 96 -10.96 1.68 5.91
N GLY A 97 -10.66 2.34 7.03
CA GLY A 97 -10.44 1.71 8.33
C GLY A 97 -9.16 0.91 8.40
N GLY A 98 -8.28 1.08 7.40
CA GLY A 98 -6.98 0.45 7.36
C GLY A 98 -5.99 1.16 8.28
N ALA A 99 -4.84 0.53 8.49
CA ALA A 99 -3.76 1.09 9.28
C ALA A 99 -2.40 0.61 8.76
N PRO A 100 -1.30 1.33 9.05
CA PRO A 100 0.06 0.86 8.73
C PRO A 100 0.35 -0.55 9.29
N GLN A 101 -0.21 -0.87 10.46
CA GLN A 101 -0.08 -2.18 11.11
C GLN A 101 -0.69 -3.32 10.28
N ASP A 102 -1.74 -3.05 9.49
CA ASP A 102 -2.34 -4.06 8.62
C ASP A 102 -1.32 -4.49 7.54
N LEU A 103 -0.60 -3.53 6.94
CA LEU A 103 0.42 -3.83 5.93
C LEU A 103 1.61 -4.60 6.54
N LEU A 104 2.06 -4.23 7.74
CA LEU A 104 3.12 -4.93 8.46
C LEU A 104 2.72 -6.38 8.81
N GLN A 105 1.49 -6.60 9.28
CA GLN A 105 0.99 -7.95 9.57
C GLN A 105 0.88 -8.80 8.30
N ALA A 106 0.36 -8.22 7.21
CA ALA A 106 0.31 -8.90 5.92
C ALA A 106 1.71 -9.26 5.42
N ARG A 107 2.69 -8.36 5.56
CA ARG A 107 4.08 -8.60 5.17
C ARG A 107 4.72 -9.72 5.99
N ALA A 108 4.47 -9.76 7.30
CA ALA A 108 5.00 -10.79 8.18
C ALA A 108 4.41 -12.18 7.89
N ALA A 109 3.19 -12.25 7.34
CA ALA A 109 2.46 -13.50 7.13
C ALA A 109 2.57 -14.08 5.70
N ASN A 110 3.18 -13.36 4.75
CA ASN A 110 3.14 -13.73 3.34
C ASN A 110 4.47 -13.46 2.64
N ASP A 111 4.76 -14.24 1.60
CA ASP A 111 5.95 -14.13 0.74
C ASP A 111 5.62 -13.88 -0.73
N ILE A 112 4.65 -12.99 -0.98
CA ILE A 112 4.25 -12.55 -2.31
C ILE A 112 4.18 -11.01 -2.35
N PRO A 113 4.16 -10.36 -3.53
CA PRO A 113 4.11 -8.90 -3.64
C PRO A 113 2.96 -8.28 -2.85
N LEU A 114 3.27 -7.24 -2.08
CA LEU A 114 2.29 -6.44 -1.34
C LEU A 114 2.14 -5.03 -1.93
N LEU A 115 0.92 -4.67 -2.27
CA LEU A 115 0.49 -3.32 -2.61
C LEU A 115 0.03 -2.58 -1.36
N ARG A 116 0.68 -1.44 -1.07
CA ARG A 116 0.12 -0.42 -0.18
C ARG A 116 -0.99 0.31 -0.93
N LYS A 117 -2.24 0.00 -0.60
CA LYS A 117 -3.41 0.63 -1.17
C LYS A 117 -3.77 1.87 -0.37
N ASP A 118 -3.37 3.03 -0.88
CA ASP A 118 -3.59 4.33 -0.26
C ASP A 118 -3.64 5.42 -1.35
N PHE A 119 -3.90 6.65 -0.93
CA PHE A 119 -3.89 7.82 -1.80
C PHE A 119 -2.50 8.48 -1.74
N MET A 120 -1.62 8.08 -2.66
CA MET A 120 -0.25 8.61 -2.73
C MET A 120 -0.26 10.01 -3.34
N ILE A 121 0.19 11.00 -2.57
CA ILE A 121 0.29 12.41 -2.97
C ILE A 121 1.64 13.04 -2.63
N ASP A 122 2.52 12.30 -1.96
CA ASP A 122 3.81 12.80 -1.46
C ASP A 122 4.87 11.69 -1.41
N GLU A 123 6.12 12.01 -1.72
CA GLU A 123 7.26 11.08 -1.70
C GLU A 123 7.45 10.39 -0.34
N TYR A 124 7.11 11.08 0.75
CA TYR A 124 7.22 10.52 2.10
C TYR A 124 6.37 9.25 2.27
N GLN A 125 5.21 9.19 1.61
CA GLN A 125 4.38 7.98 1.63
C GLN A 125 5.04 6.80 0.89
N LEU A 126 5.92 7.06 -0.07
CA LEU A 126 6.69 6.01 -0.75
C LEU A 126 7.77 5.45 0.18
N LEU A 127 8.43 6.31 0.97
CA LEU A 127 9.38 5.91 2.00
C LEU A 127 8.71 5.10 3.11
N GLU A 128 7.53 5.52 3.55
CA GLU A 128 6.69 4.74 4.46
C GLU A 128 6.34 3.38 3.86
N ALA A 129 5.88 3.34 2.60
CA ALA A 129 5.51 2.09 1.95
C ALA A 129 6.70 1.11 1.94
N LYS A 130 7.89 1.60 1.59
CA LYS A 130 9.13 0.82 1.62
C LYS A 130 9.48 0.35 3.03
N ALA A 131 9.43 1.25 4.02
CA ALA A 131 9.70 0.94 5.43
C ALA A 131 8.76 -0.12 6.00
N TRP A 132 7.51 -0.16 5.52
CA TRP A 132 6.49 -1.13 5.94
C TRP A 132 6.49 -2.42 5.12
N GLY A 133 7.41 -2.54 4.15
CA GLY A 133 7.60 -3.76 3.35
C GLY A 133 6.64 -3.92 2.18
N ALA A 134 6.06 -2.82 1.68
CA ALA A 134 5.38 -2.83 0.40
C ALA A 134 6.36 -3.17 -0.73
N ASP A 135 5.84 -3.84 -1.75
CA ASP A 135 6.50 -4.09 -3.02
C ASP A 135 5.91 -3.20 -4.13
N ILE A 136 4.67 -2.73 -3.96
CA ILE A 136 3.89 -1.98 -4.96
C ILE A 136 3.21 -0.79 -4.28
N VAL A 137 3.08 0.33 -5.00
CA VAL A 137 2.28 1.50 -4.59
C VAL A 137 1.25 1.86 -5.66
N LEU A 138 0.13 2.47 -5.26
CA LEU A 138 -0.89 2.95 -6.19
C LEU A 138 -0.72 4.44 -6.48
N LEU A 139 -0.60 4.82 -7.75
CA LEU A 139 -0.73 6.21 -8.20
C LEU A 139 -2.07 6.39 -8.93
N ILE A 140 -2.83 7.41 -8.55
CA ILE A 140 -4.19 7.65 -9.06
C ILE A 140 -4.18 8.87 -9.97
N ALA A 141 -4.40 8.67 -11.27
CA ALA A 141 -4.36 9.75 -12.26
C ALA A 141 -5.45 10.82 -12.07
N ALA A 142 -6.53 10.51 -11.34
CA ALA A 142 -7.58 11.47 -11.04
C ALA A 142 -7.23 12.49 -9.94
N ILE A 143 -6.17 12.24 -9.15
CA ILE A 143 -5.74 13.14 -8.05
C ILE A 143 -4.34 13.71 -8.25
N LEU A 144 -3.63 13.25 -9.28
CA LEU A 144 -2.26 13.63 -9.58
C LEU A 144 -2.17 14.18 -11.00
N SER A 145 -1.43 15.26 -11.17
CA SER A 145 -1.02 15.75 -12.48
C SER A 145 -0.05 14.77 -13.16
N PRO A 146 0.07 14.80 -14.51
CA PRO A 146 1.05 13.99 -15.22
C PRO A 146 2.50 14.18 -14.74
N THR A 147 2.84 15.39 -14.29
CA THR A 147 4.15 15.72 -13.70
C THR A 147 4.35 15.04 -12.35
N GLU A 148 3.35 15.06 -11.47
CA GLU A 148 3.41 14.39 -10.17
C GLU A 148 3.49 12.87 -10.32
N ILE A 149 2.71 12.28 -11.24
CA ILE A 149 2.77 10.85 -11.53
C ILE A 149 4.17 10.44 -12.00
N LYS A 150 4.75 11.17 -12.96
CA LYS A 150 6.10 10.88 -13.46
C LYS A 150 7.15 10.96 -12.35
N HIS A 151 7.05 11.97 -11.51
CA HIS A 151 7.95 12.19 -10.39
C HIS A 151 7.83 11.09 -9.32
N LEU A 152 6.62 10.85 -8.79
CA LEU A 152 6.38 9.82 -7.78
C LEU A 152 6.72 8.42 -8.32
N ALA A 153 6.45 8.13 -9.60
CA ALA A 153 6.83 6.86 -10.20
C ALA A 153 8.36 6.69 -10.31
N ALA A 154 9.11 7.76 -10.59
CA ALA A 154 10.57 7.72 -10.61
C ALA A 154 11.14 7.47 -9.20
N VAL A 155 10.58 8.11 -8.18
CA VAL A 155 10.97 7.92 -6.78
C VAL A 155 10.62 6.53 -6.28
N ALA A 156 9.42 6.02 -6.60
CA ALA A 156 9.03 4.65 -6.28
C ALA A 156 10.04 3.65 -6.87
N LYS A 157 10.41 3.82 -8.15
CA LYS A 157 11.41 2.97 -8.81
C LYS A 157 12.81 3.08 -8.19
N SER A 158 13.24 4.26 -7.75
CA SER A 158 14.55 4.40 -7.08
C SER A 158 14.59 3.68 -5.72
N LEU A 159 13.44 3.48 -5.08
CA LEU A 159 13.28 2.66 -3.87
C LEU A 159 13.08 1.16 -4.16
N GLY A 160 13.04 0.77 -5.43
CA GLY A 160 12.72 -0.59 -5.90
C GLY A 160 11.22 -0.90 -5.94
N LEU A 161 10.35 0.01 -5.53
CA LEU A 161 8.90 -0.21 -5.55
C LEU A 161 8.38 -0.32 -6.99
N ASN A 162 7.42 -1.21 -7.19
CA ASN A 162 6.62 -1.32 -8.40
C ASN A 162 5.49 -0.27 -8.37
N VAL A 163 5.05 0.17 -9.55
CA VAL A 163 3.97 1.15 -9.76
C VAL A 163 3.04 0.65 -10.86
#